data_AF-A0A5B7H933-F1
#
_entry.id   AF-A0A5B7H933-F1
#
_cell.length_a   1.000
_cell.length_b   1.000
_cell.length_c   1.000
_cell.angle_alpha   90.00
_cell.angle_beta   90.00
_cell.angle_gamma   90.00
#
_symmetry.space_group_name_H-M   'P 1'
#
loop_
_entity.id
_entity.type
_entity.pdbx_description
1 polymer ?
#
loop_
_entity_poly.entity_id
_entity_poly.type
_entity_poly.pdbx_seq_one_letter_code
_entity_poly.pdbx_strand_id
1 'polypeptide(L)'
;MRELEQDGQQRSLASNQIISRILDDVLPHADVAQVLAMNIVFGEDLRAMCVDPYASHVLQTLLTLALKYAQKGAVQKRHEENEEENEEKELLIHVSDDQRQEFSTFLDKVGRFVYNNLEDFVKHKYASHVVRTVLEVCSGIEVEQSIRSSQRSQTSHALCKEGKILVVPPTVKQVLLNIAVRFTRLPDLIGLFPPCFLDKFISGTLVSCISRIKDELHLNVQFPNS
;
A
#
# COMPACT_ATOMS: atom_id res chain seq x y z
N MET A 1 17.72 -1.08 16.74
CA MET A 1 16.87 0.07 16.37
C MET A 1 16.57 0.97 17.57
N ARG A 2 17.59 1.53 18.22
CA ARG A 2 17.42 2.42 19.39
C ARG A 2 18.00 3.83 19.21
N GLU A 3 18.44 4.17 17.99
CA GLU A 3 19.03 5.47 17.64
C GLU A 3 18.25 6.20 16.52
N LEU A 4 16.93 5.96 16.41
CA LEU A 4 16.11 6.49 15.31
C LEU A 4 15.25 7.71 15.71
N GLU A 5 15.53 8.38 16.82
CA GLU A 5 14.69 9.47 17.38
C GLU A 5 15.18 10.89 17.04
N GLN A 6 15.31 11.25 15.75
CA GLN A 6 15.38 12.66 15.35
C GLN A 6 14.48 12.96 14.15
N ASP A 7 13.44 13.75 14.42
CA ASP A 7 12.41 14.19 13.47
C ASP A 7 13.05 14.97 12.31
N GLY A 8 13.17 14.30 11.15
CA GLY A 8 13.81 14.84 9.95
C GLY A 8 14.77 13.85 9.28
N GLN A 9 15.52 13.07 10.06
CA GLN A 9 16.40 12.04 9.49
C GLN A 9 15.60 10.92 8.84
N GLN A 10 14.54 10.43 9.47
CA GLN A 10 13.76 9.30 8.93
C GLN A 10 13.20 9.55 7.52
N ARG A 11 12.78 10.80 7.21
CA ARG A 11 12.34 11.21 5.87
C ARG A 11 13.49 11.16 4.87
N SER A 12 14.62 11.76 5.23
CA SER A 12 15.84 11.73 4.41
C SER A 12 16.34 10.30 4.15
N LEU A 13 16.19 9.42 5.14
CA LEU A 13 16.54 8.01 5.06
C LEU A 13 15.61 7.23 4.13
N ALA A 14 14.30 7.45 4.19
CA ALA A 14 13.33 6.84 3.28
C ALA A 14 13.51 7.27 1.81
N SER A 15 13.97 8.49 1.57
CA SER A 15 14.34 9.00 0.23
C SER A 15 15.75 8.60 -0.23
N ASN A 16 16.46 7.75 0.52
CA ASN A 16 17.76 7.22 0.13
C ASN A 16 17.61 5.85 -0.55
N GLN A 17 18.27 5.64 -1.69
CA GLN A 17 18.16 4.41 -2.48
C GLN A 17 18.51 3.13 -1.71
N ILE A 18 19.58 3.15 -0.91
CA ILE A 18 20.04 1.97 -0.19
C ILE A 18 19.12 1.72 1.01
N ILE A 19 18.79 2.79 1.72
CA ILE A 19 18.06 2.69 2.98
C ILE A 19 16.59 2.37 2.74
N SER A 20 15.95 2.94 1.71
CA SER A 20 14.60 2.54 1.28
C SER A 20 14.47 1.05 1.00
N ARG A 21 15.47 0.44 0.35
CA ARG A 21 15.49 -1.00 0.10
C ARG A 21 15.61 -1.81 1.39
N ILE A 22 16.49 -1.37 2.30
CA ILE A 22 16.60 -1.99 3.62
C ILE A 22 15.27 -1.86 4.37
N LEU A 23 14.62 -0.70 4.32
CA LEU A 23 13.32 -0.47 4.97
C LEU A 23 12.24 -1.37 4.36
N ASP A 24 12.18 -1.50 3.03
CA ASP A 24 11.25 -2.42 2.35
C ASP A 24 11.47 -3.87 2.78
N ASP A 25 12.72 -4.30 2.97
CA ASP A 25 13.05 -5.65 3.39
C ASP A 25 12.81 -5.87 4.90
N VAL A 26 13.03 -4.87 5.75
CA VAL A 26 12.96 -4.98 7.22
C VAL A 26 11.55 -4.73 7.77
N LEU A 27 10.78 -3.81 7.17
CA LEU A 27 9.44 -3.44 7.67
C LEU A 27 8.46 -4.62 7.83
N PRO A 28 8.44 -5.63 6.94
CA PRO A 28 7.58 -6.81 7.11
C PRO A 28 7.89 -7.62 8.37
N HIS A 29 9.11 -7.49 8.91
CA HIS A 29 9.60 -8.16 10.11
C HIS A 29 9.66 -7.23 11.33
N ALA A 30 9.38 -5.94 11.14
CA ALA A 30 9.43 -4.93 12.20
C ALA A 30 8.25 -5.07 13.17
N ASP A 31 8.47 -4.57 14.38
CA ASP A 31 7.42 -4.52 15.39
C ASP A 31 6.28 -3.60 15.00
N VAL A 32 5.05 -3.95 15.40
CA VAL A 32 3.86 -3.12 15.13
C VAL A 32 4.07 -1.67 15.54
N ALA A 33 4.73 -1.44 16.69
CA ALA A 33 5.08 -0.10 17.15
C ALA A 33 6.03 0.65 16.19
N GLN A 34 6.98 -0.06 15.57
CA GLN A 34 7.92 0.53 14.61
C GLN A 34 7.23 0.84 13.27
N VAL A 35 6.31 -0.02 12.82
CA VAL A 35 5.50 0.24 11.63
C VAL A 35 4.58 1.45 11.86
N LEU A 36 3.96 1.57 13.04
CA LEU A 36 3.16 2.74 13.41
C LEU A 36 3.99 4.03 13.45
N ALA A 37 5.18 4.00 14.05
CA ALA A 37 6.09 5.14 14.04
C ALA A 37 6.43 5.58 12.61
N MET A 38 6.68 4.61 11.72
CA MET A 38 6.95 4.91 10.31
C MET A 38 5.73 5.50 9.59
N ASN A 39 4.52 5.02 9.89
CA ASN A 39 3.27 5.59 9.36
C ASN A 39 3.09 7.06 9.76
N ILE A 40 3.44 7.43 10.99
CA ILE A 40 3.37 8.82 11.46
C ILE A 40 4.29 9.69 10.61
N VAL A 41 5.55 9.29 10.43
CA VAL A 41 6.56 10.04 9.68
C VAL A 41 6.19 10.18 8.21
N PHE A 42 5.75 9.10 7.56
CA PHE A 42 5.27 9.16 6.17
C PHE A 42 4.01 10.00 6.05
N GLY A 43 3.19 10.03 7.09
CA GLY A 43 1.99 10.84 7.16
C GLY A 43 2.23 12.35 7.25
N GLU A 44 3.44 12.81 7.60
CA GLU A 44 3.73 14.24 7.72
C GLU A 44 3.79 14.96 6.36
N ASP A 45 4.41 14.33 5.36
CA ASP A 45 4.55 14.87 4.00
C ASP A 45 4.26 13.80 2.95
N LEU A 46 2.97 13.48 2.80
CA LEU A 46 2.52 12.50 1.82
C LEU A 46 2.86 12.89 0.38
N ARG A 47 2.99 14.20 0.06
CA ARG A 47 3.31 14.61 -1.31
C ARG A 47 4.73 14.17 -1.65
N ALA A 48 5.70 14.48 -0.79
CA ALA A 48 7.08 14.05 -0.97
C ALA A 48 7.17 12.52 -1.05
N MET A 49 6.51 11.80 -0.15
CA MET A 49 6.57 10.33 -0.11
C MET A 49 5.96 9.68 -1.35
N CYS A 50 4.90 10.25 -1.93
CA CYS A 50 4.27 9.67 -3.12
C CYS A 50 5.10 9.86 -4.39
N VAL A 51 5.82 10.98 -4.53
CA VAL A 51 6.53 11.33 -5.77
C VAL A 51 8.02 10.95 -5.76
N ASP A 52 8.56 10.56 -4.61
CA ASP A 52 9.96 10.17 -4.49
C ASP A 52 10.24 8.79 -5.12
N PRO A 53 11.36 8.63 -5.86
CA PRO A 53 11.74 7.37 -6.51
C PRO A 53 11.96 6.17 -5.57
N TYR A 54 12.14 6.42 -4.28
CA TYR A 54 12.51 5.44 -3.27
C TYR A 54 11.47 5.37 -2.16
N ALA A 55 11.09 6.50 -1.56
CA ALA A 55 10.11 6.54 -0.49
C ALA A 55 8.71 6.08 -0.97
N SER A 56 8.38 6.26 -2.25
CA SER A 56 7.12 5.75 -2.79
C SER A 56 7.01 4.22 -2.70
N HIS A 57 8.12 3.48 -2.73
CA HIS A 57 8.12 2.03 -2.52
C HIS A 57 7.86 1.68 -1.06
N VAL A 58 8.57 2.34 -0.14
CA VAL A 58 8.35 2.16 1.30
C VAL A 58 6.90 2.48 1.70
N LEU A 59 6.31 3.53 1.12
CA LEU A 59 4.90 3.86 1.34
C LEU A 59 3.95 2.76 0.86
N GLN A 60 4.24 2.10 -0.28
CA GLN A 60 3.44 0.95 -0.75
C GLN A 60 3.52 -0.23 0.24
N THR A 61 4.71 -0.49 0.78
CA THR A 61 4.95 -1.50 1.82
C THR A 61 4.14 -1.19 3.08
N LEU A 62 4.20 0.05 3.56
CA LEU A 62 3.45 0.51 4.73
C LEU A 62 1.92 0.40 4.55
N LEU A 63 1.39 0.76 3.37
CA LEU A 63 -0.04 0.61 3.07
C LEU A 63 -0.50 -0.85 3.15
N THR A 64 0.32 -1.77 2.64
CA THR A 64 0.03 -3.21 2.67
C THR A 64 0.03 -3.73 4.11
N LEU A 65 1.04 -3.35 4.91
CA LEU A 65 1.13 -3.71 6.33
C LEU A 65 0.00 -3.08 7.14
N ALA A 66 -0.38 -1.84 6.84
CA ALA A 66 -1.49 -1.17 7.50
C ALA A 66 -2.81 -1.90 7.25
N LEU A 67 -3.08 -2.36 6.02
CA LEU A 67 -4.27 -3.18 5.77
C LEU A 67 -4.24 -4.49 6.55
N LYS A 68 -3.09 -5.20 6.56
CA LYS A 68 -2.90 -6.45 7.31
C LYS A 68 -3.15 -6.26 8.81
N TYR A 69 -2.57 -5.23 9.41
CA TYR A 69 -2.68 -4.98 10.85
C TYR A 69 -4.00 -4.30 11.26
N ALA A 70 -4.72 -3.67 10.33
CA ALA A 70 -6.08 -3.19 10.58
C ALA A 70 -7.11 -4.35 10.74
N GLN A 71 -6.76 -5.57 10.34
CA GLN A 71 -7.67 -6.71 10.41
C GLN A 71 -8.01 -7.14 11.83
N LYS A 72 -9.25 -7.55 12.05
CA LYS A 72 -9.67 -8.14 13.32
C LYS A 72 -8.89 -9.44 13.58
N GLY A 73 -8.25 -9.54 14.73
CA GLY A 73 -7.42 -10.69 15.08
C GLY A 73 -6.05 -10.71 14.39
N ALA A 74 -5.58 -9.57 13.85
CA ALA A 74 -4.23 -9.46 13.34
C ALA A 74 -3.20 -9.83 14.42
N VAL A 75 -2.20 -10.59 14.01
CA VAL A 75 -1.09 -11.03 14.85
C VAL A 75 0.24 -10.64 14.19
N GLN A 76 1.17 -10.20 15.01
CA GLN A 76 2.56 -10.05 14.64
C GLN A 76 3.30 -11.34 15.03
N LYS A 77 4.10 -11.85 14.10
CA LYS A 77 5.02 -12.96 14.34
C LYS A 77 6.35 -12.37 14.83
N ARG A 78 6.82 -12.81 15.98
CA ARG A 78 8.14 -12.46 16.51
C ARG A 78 8.92 -13.74 16.75
N HIS A 79 10.14 -13.80 16.25
CA HIS A 79 11.07 -14.87 16.56
C HIS A 79 11.89 -14.43 17.76
N GLU A 80 11.85 -15.23 18.82
CA GLU A 80 12.81 -15.12 19.92
C GLU A 80 13.82 -16.25 19.78
N GLU A 81 15.09 -15.86 19.65
CA GLU A 81 16.22 -16.79 19.67
C GLU A 81 16.55 -17.07 21.14
N ASN A 82 16.35 -18.32 21.56
CA ASN A 82 16.80 -18.77 22.87
C ASN A 82 18.20 -19.37 22.74
N GLU A 83 19.24 -18.58 23.06
CA GLU A 83 20.66 -18.97 22.93
C GLU A 83 21.01 -20.24 23.74
N GLU A 84 20.26 -20.54 24.80
CA GLU A 84 20.50 -21.69 25.69
C GLU A 84 19.98 -23.03 25.12
N GLU A 85 18.94 -23.01 24.30
CA GLU A 85 18.27 -24.23 23.80
C GLU A 85 18.46 -24.44 22.29
N ASN A 86 18.99 -23.45 21.56
CA ASN A 86 19.10 -23.47 20.09
C ASN A 86 17.75 -23.77 19.41
N GLU A 87 16.65 -23.34 20.04
CA GLU A 87 15.28 -23.47 19.56
C GLU A 87 14.73 -22.08 19.20
N GLU A 88 14.24 -21.93 17.96
CA GLU A 88 13.51 -20.74 17.54
C GLU A 88 12.06 -20.85 17.99
N LYS A 89 11.63 -19.95 18.88
CA LYS A 89 10.24 -19.91 19.33
C LYS A 89 9.47 -18.81 18.60
N GLU A 90 8.44 -19.21 17.85
CA GLU A 90 7.51 -18.26 17.21
C GLU A 90 6.49 -17.77 18.23
N LEU A 91 6.54 -16.48 18.54
CA LEU A 91 5.57 -15.80 19.38
C LEU A 91 4.58 -15.03 18.53
N LEU A 92 3.30 -15.21 18.84
CA LEU A 92 2.20 -14.48 18.20
C LEU A 92 1.72 -13.37 19.15
N ILE A 93 1.99 -12.13 18.77
CA ILE A 93 1.58 -10.95 19.51
C ILE A 93 0.32 -10.39 18.86
N HIS A 94 -0.78 -10.30 19.60
CA HIS A 94 -2.02 -9.72 19.10
C HIS A 94 -1.91 -8.21 18.95
N VAL A 95 -2.34 -7.69 17.80
CA VAL A 95 -2.46 -6.25 17.56
C VAL A 95 -3.66 -5.71 18.34
N SER A 96 -3.41 -4.73 19.22
CA SER A 96 -4.45 -4.15 20.08
C SER A 96 -5.48 -3.36 19.27
N ASP A 97 -6.67 -3.18 19.83
CA ASP A 97 -7.77 -2.45 19.18
C ASP A 97 -7.37 -1.02 18.79
N ASP A 98 -6.63 -0.33 19.65
CA ASP A 98 -6.12 1.01 19.41
C ASP A 98 -5.13 1.04 18.24
N GLN A 99 -4.19 0.09 18.19
CA GLN A 99 -3.22 -0.03 17.09
C GLN A 99 -3.93 -0.29 15.75
N ARG A 100 -4.97 -1.15 15.74
CA ARG A 100 -5.77 -1.39 14.52
C ARG A 100 -6.47 -0.11 14.04
N GLN A 101 -6.95 0.71 14.97
CA GLN A 101 -7.58 1.98 14.64
C GLN A 101 -6.57 2.98 14.08
N GLU A 102 -5.33 3.01 14.60
CA GLU A 102 -4.26 3.84 14.05
C GLU A 102 -3.92 3.45 12.60
N PHE A 103 -3.78 2.15 12.30
CA PHE A 103 -3.57 1.68 10.93
C PHE A 103 -4.74 2.05 10.00
N SER A 104 -5.98 1.90 10.47
CA SER A 104 -7.17 2.30 9.72
C SER A 104 -7.19 3.80 9.42
N THR A 105 -6.74 4.61 10.39
CA THR A 105 -6.64 6.07 10.26
C THR A 105 -5.56 6.46 9.26
N PHE A 106 -4.41 5.76 9.26
CA PHE A 106 -3.36 5.97 8.26
C PHE A 106 -3.84 5.64 6.85
N LEU A 107 -4.52 4.49 6.65
CA LEU A 107 -5.11 4.12 5.36
C LEU A 107 -6.09 5.17 4.85
N ASP A 108 -7.00 5.66 5.72
CA ASP A 108 -7.96 6.71 5.36
C ASP A 108 -7.25 8.01 4.96
N LYS A 109 -6.22 8.42 5.73
CA LYS A 109 -5.43 9.62 5.46
C LYS A 109 -4.75 9.55 4.09
N VAL A 110 -4.02 8.47 3.80
CA VAL A 110 -3.34 8.29 2.51
C VAL A 110 -4.35 8.17 1.38
N GLY A 111 -5.43 7.42 1.57
CA GLY A 111 -6.49 7.25 0.58
C GLY A 111 -7.12 8.58 0.16
N ARG A 112 -7.51 9.42 1.12
CA ARG A 112 -8.05 10.76 0.84
C ARG A 112 -7.04 11.65 0.13
N PHE A 113 -5.79 11.61 0.56
CA PHE A 113 -4.73 12.39 -0.05
C PHE A 113 -4.52 12.02 -1.52
N VAL A 114 -4.46 10.72 -1.82
CA VAL A 114 -4.37 10.19 -3.18
C VAL A 114 -5.59 10.57 -4.00
N TYR A 115 -6.80 10.44 -3.46
CA TYR A 115 -8.03 10.84 -4.15
C TYR A 115 -8.03 12.33 -4.51
N ASN A 116 -7.57 13.20 -3.61
CA ASN A 116 -7.52 14.64 -3.84
C ASN A 116 -6.49 15.03 -4.92
N ASN A 117 -5.39 14.29 -5.02
CA ASN A 117 -4.31 14.53 -5.99
C ASN A 117 -4.36 13.59 -7.21
N LEU A 118 -5.48 12.89 -7.42
CA LEU A 118 -5.56 11.75 -8.34
C LEU A 118 -5.08 12.12 -9.74
N GLU A 119 -5.55 13.24 -10.30
CA GLU A 119 -5.25 13.70 -11.67
C GLU A 119 -3.76 13.94 -11.94
N ASP A 120 -3.04 14.42 -10.93
CA ASP A 120 -1.59 14.60 -11.01
C ASP A 120 -0.88 13.25 -10.85
N PHE A 121 -1.31 12.46 -9.87
CA PHE A 121 -0.61 11.24 -9.46
C PHE A 121 -0.70 10.13 -10.48
N VAL A 122 -1.85 9.99 -11.14
CA VAL A 122 -2.02 9.01 -12.20
C VAL A 122 -1.01 9.22 -13.33
N LYS A 123 -0.59 10.45 -13.63
CA LYS A 123 0.39 10.75 -14.71
C LYS A 123 1.84 10.67 -14.24
N HIS A 124 2.05 10.58 -12.94
CA HIS A 124 3.37 10.69 -12.35
C HIS A 124 4.06 9.33 -12.29
N LYS A 125 5.37 9.31 -12.61
CA LYS A 125 6.18 8.08 -12.72
C LYS A 125 6.12 7.19 -11.47
N TYR A 126 6.20 7.79 -10.28
CA TYR A 126 6.24 7.04 -9.00
C TYR A 126 4.88 7.02 -8.29
N ALA A 127 4.25 8.18 -8.09
CA ALA A 127 2.94 8.27 -7.44
C ALA A 127 1.82 7.44 -8.11
N SER A 128 1.90 7.14 -9.41
CA SER A 128 0.94 6.22 -10.06
C SER A 128 0.99 4.80 -9.47
N HIS A 129 2.15 4.33 -9.02
CA HIS A 129 2.26 3.07 -8.28
C HIS A 129 1.59 3.16 -6.91
N VAL A 130 1.72 4.29 -6.22
CA VAL A 130 1.03 4.52 -4.93
C VAL A 130 -0.49 4.57 -5.13
N VAL A 131 -0.98 5.22 -6.18
CA VAL A 131 -2.42 5.21 -6.54
C VAL A 131 -2.91 3.78 -6.72
N ARG A 132 -2.14 2.97 -7.44
CA ARG A 132 -2.46 1.56 -7.66
C ARG A 132 -2.50 0.78 -6.35
N THR A 133 -1.52 0.93 -5.48
CA THR A 133 -1.53 0.26 -4.16
C THR A 133 -2.70 0.72 -3.30
N VAL A 134 -3.07 2.00 -3.32
CA VAL A 134 -4.29 2.49 -2.65
C VAL A 134 -5.53 1.78 -3.18
N LEU A 135 -5.68 1.63 -4.50
CA LEU A 135 -6.81 0.89 -5.08
C LEU A 135 -6.84 -0.57 -4.61
N GLU A 136 -5.68 -1.22 -4.61
CA GLU A 136 -5.52 -2.61 -4.17
C GLU A 136 -5.92 -2.77 -2.69
N VAL A 137 -5.36 -1.95 -1.78
CA VAL A 137 -5.68 -2.06 -0.35
C VAL A 137 -7.13 -1.68 -0.05
N CYS A 138 -7.70 -0.70 -0.76
CA CYS A 138 -9.09 -0.31 -0.56
C CYS A 138 -10.08 -1.36 -1.10
N SER A 139 -9.66 -2.22 -2.03
CA SER A 139 -10.48 -3.32 -2.54
C SER A 139 -10.43 -4.57 -1.64
N GLY A 140 -9.56 -4.57 -0.61
CA GLY A 140 -9.37 -5.69 0.30
C GLY A 140 -8.70 -6.89 -0.36
N ILE A 141 -8.03 -6.67 -1.50
CA ILE A 141 -7.19 -7.67 -2.14
C ILE A 141 -5.88 -7.69 -1.36
N GLU A 142 -5.61 -8.80 -0.66
CA GLU A 142 -4.31 -9.03 -0.06
C GLU A 142 -3.26 -9.12 -1.17
N VAL A 143 -2.40 -8.11 -1.25
CA VAL A 143 -1.25 -8.09 -2.15
C VAL A 143 -0.16 -8.92 -1.48
N GLU A 144 0.07 -10.14 -1.96
CA GLU A 144 1.22 -10.94 -1.52
C GLU A 144 2.49 -10.18 -1.90
N GLN A 145 3.21 -9.67 -0.89
CA GLN A 145 4.53 -9.11 -1.12
C GLN A 145 5.43 -10.27 -1.52
N SER A 146 5.91 -10.27 -2.77
CA SER A 146 6.94 -11.22 -3.16
C SER A 146 8.18 -10.88 -2.33
N ILE A 147 8.43 -11.64 -1.25
CA ILE A 147 9.75 -11.73 -0.65
C ILE A 147 10.65 -12.13 -1.82
N ARG A 148 11.53 -11.24 -2.25
CA ARG A 148 12.34 -11.41 -3.46
C ARG A 148 13.37 -12.52 -3.22
N SER A 149 12.94 -13.77 -3.27
CA SER A 149 13.87 -14.89 -3.42
C SER A 149 14.46 -14.79 -4.83
N SER A 150 15.71 -14.36 -4.90
CA SER A 150 16.71 -14.72 -5.91
C SER A 150 16.28 -14.71 -7.39
N GLN A 151 16.95 -13.86 -8.16
CA GLN A 151 17.01 -13.82 -9.63
C GLN A 151 15.83 -13.16 -10.37
N ARG A 152 16.13 -11.94 -10.84
CA ARG A 152 15.76 -11.45 -12.18
C ARG A 152 14.24 -11.37 -12.46
N SER A 153 13.60 -10.32 -11.96
CA SER A 153 12.57 -9.64 -12.76
C SER A 153 12.66 -8.12 -12.60
N GLN A 154 13.18 -7.49 -13.65
CA GLN A 154 12.79 -6.13 -13.95
C GLN A 154 11.29 -6.15 -14.30
N THR A 155 10.54 -5.15 -13.83
CA THR A 155 9.23 -4.74 -14.37
C THR A 155 7.97 -5.60 -14.18
N SER A 156 7.96 -6.68 -13.40
CA SER A 156 6.71 -7.44 -13.17
C SER A 156 5.95 -6.94 -11.93
N HIS A 157 5.28 -5.79 -12.03
CA HIS A 157 4.16 -5.41 -11.15
C HIS A 157 2.89 -6.24 -11.46
N ALA A 158 3.04 -7.49 -11.82
CA ALA A 158 1.94 -8.37 -12.15
C ALA A 158 2.22 -9.69 -11.46
N LEU A 159 1.47 -9.96 -10.38
CA LEU A 159 0.94 -11.27 -10.03
C LEU A 159 -0.22 -11.02 -9.04
N CYS A 160 -1.45 -10.92 -9.56
CA CYS A 160 -2.62 -11.32 -8.78
C CYS A 160 -2.53 -12.84 -8.62
N LYS A 161 -2.06 -13.32 -7.48
CA LYS A 161 -2.56 -14.58 -6.95
C LYS A 161 -3.79 -14.24 -6.13
N GLU A 162 -4.87 -15.00 -6.30
CA GLU A 162 -6.11 -14.84 -5.54
C GLU A 162 -5.81 -14.99 -4.04
N GLY A 163 -5.55 -13.86 -3.37
CA GLY A 163 -5.27 -13.80 -1.94
C GLY A 163 -6.54 -13.80 -1.08
N LYS A 164 -6.36 -13.90 0.24
CA LYS A 164 -7.45 -13.84 1.22
C LYS A 164 -8.12 -12.47 1.15
N ILE A 165 -9.46 -12.45 1.13
CA ILE A 165 -10.23 -11.21 1.15
C ILE A 165 -10.13 -10.59 2.54
N LEU A 166 -9.57 -9.37 2.61
CA LEU A 166 -9.44 -8.61 3.84
C LEU A 166 -10.62 -7.65 4.02
N VAL A 167 -11.03 -7.44 5.26
CA VAL A 167 -12.08 -6.47 5.60
C VAL A 167 -11.48 -5.07 5.51
N VAL A 168 -12.07 -4.24 4.67
CA VAL A 168 -11.62 -2.86 4.48
C VAL A 168 -12.44 -1.92 5.37
N PRO A 169 -11.83 -0.96 6.07
CA PRO A 169 -12.56 0.05 6.81
C PRO A 169 -13.57 0.81 5.90
N PRO A 170 -14.80 1.12 6.38
CA PRO A 170 -15.82 1.76 5.55
C PRO A 170 -15.38 3.06 4.88
N THR A 171 -14.55 3.86 5.58
CA THR A 171 -14.03 5.13 5.06
C THR A 171 -13.06 4.93 3.90
N VAL A 172 -12.22 3.89 3.98
CA VAL A 172 -11.27 3.48 2.94
C VAL A 172 -12.02 2.91 1.72
N LYS A 173 -13.13 2.18 1.95
CA LYS A 173 -14.03 1.74 0.88
C LYS A 173 -14.68 2.93 0.14
N GLN A 174 -15.04 3.99 0.85
CA GLN A 174 -15.58 5.22 0.23
C GLN A 174 -14.54 5.94 -0.65
N VAL A 175 -13.25 5.91 -0.27
CA VAL A 175 -12.17 6.44 -1.11
C VAL A 175 -12.14 5.72 -2.45
N LEU A 176 -12.19 4.39 -2.44
CA LEU A 176 -12.20 3.57 -3.67
C LEU A 176 -13.36 3.93 -4.59
N LEU A 177 -14.55 4.09 -4.01
CA LEU A 177 -15.74 4.55 -4.73
C LEU A 177 -15.53 5.90 -5.40
N ASN A 178 -15.03 6.86 -4.65
CA ASN A 178 -14.81 8.21 -5.15
C ASN A 178 -13.76 8.21 -6.27
N ILE A 179 -12.69 7.42 -6.13
CA ILE A 179 -11.67 7.26 -7.16
C ILE A 179 -12.28 6.64 -8.42
N ALA A 180 -13.07 5.57 -8.31
CA ALA A 180 -13.73 4.92 -9.45
C ALA A 180 -14.67 5.89 -10.20
N VAL A 181 -15.53 6.61 -9.46
CA VAL A 181 -16.41 7.63 -10.05
C VAL A 181 -15.59 8.74 -10.72
N ARG A 182 -14.47 9.18 -10.11
CA ARG A 182 -13.62 10.21 -10.72
C ARG A 182 -12.97 9.72 -12.02
N PHE A 183 -12.54 8.46 -12.09
CA PHE A 183 -12.05 7.86 -13.33
C PHE A 183 -13.08 7.89 -14.47
N THR A 184 -14.38 7.68 -14.18
CA THR A 184 -15.44 7.78 -15.21
C THR A 184 -15.66 9.19 -15.74
N ARG A 185 -15.17 10.22 -15.04
CA ARG A 185 -15.34 11.64 -15.38
C ARG A 185 -14.10 12.26 -16.01
N LEU A 186 -12.97 11.54 -16.06
CA LEU A 186 -11.75 12.06 -16.67
C LEU A 186 -11.93 12.10 -18.20
N PRO A 187 -11.81 13.28 -18.84
CA PRO A 187 -11.90 13.38 -20.30
C PRO A 187 -10.73 12.64 -20.95
N ASP A 188 -11.00 11.82 -21.96
CA ASP A 188 -10.04 11.00 -22.73
C ASP A 188 -8.83 10.50 -21.92
N LEU A 189 -9.05 9.47 -21.08
CA LEU A 189 -7.96 8.68 -20.48
C LEU A 189 -6.93 8.29 -21.56
N ILE A 190 -7.39 7.91 -22.75
CA ILE A 190 -6.54 7.54 -23.89
C ILE A 190 -5.66 8.71 -24.38
N GLY A 191 -6.13 9.95 -24.29
CA GLY A 191 -5.36 11.15 -24.66
C GLY A 191 -4.45 11.68 -23.56
N LEU A 192 -4.72 11.31 -22.29
CA LEU A 192 -3.97 11.78 -21.12
C LEU A 192 -2.73 10.95 -20.80
N PHE A 193 -2.64 9.72 -21.32
CA PHE A 193 -1.50 8.84 -21.04
C PHE A 193 -0.94 8.22 -22.32
N PRO A 194 0.38 8.01 -22.41
CA PRO A 194 0.96 7.16 -23.43
C PRO A 194 0.29 5.77 -23.41
N PRO A 195 0.05 5.12 -24.56
CA PRO A 195 -0.60 3.81 -24.62
C PRO A 195 0.07 2.75 -23.71
N CYS A 196 1.40 2.78 -23.59
CA CYS A 196 2.17 1.88 -22.73
C CYS A 196 1.96 2.10 -21.22
N PHE A 197 1.53 3.30 -20.83
CA PHE A 197 1.22 3.66 -19.45
C PHE A 197 -0.22 3.30 -19.12
N LEU A 198 -1.14 3.58 -20.06
CA LEU A 198 -2.54 3.20 -19.95
C LEU A 198 -2.70 1.69 -19.78
N ASP A 199 -1.97 0.90 -20.58
CA ASP A 199 -2.04 -0.56 -20.54
C ASP A 199 -1.56 -1.10 -19.17
N LYS A 200 -0.45 -0.60 -18.61
CA LYS A 200 0.05 -1.05 -17.30
C LYS A 200 -0.76 -0.56 -16.10
N PHE A 201 -1.40 0.60 -16.20
CA PHE A 201 -2.18 1.22 -15.13
C PHE A 201 -3.64 0.75 -15.12
N ILE A 202 -4.25 0.59 -16.31
CA ILE A 202 -5.66 0.21 -16.46
C ILE A 202 -5.85 -1.31 -16.58
N SER A 203 -4.96 -2.07 -17.25
CA SER A 203 -5.38 -3.34 -17.86
C SER A 203 -5.41 -4.60 -16.98
N GLY A 204 -5.37 -4.48 -15.65
CA GLY A 204 -5.64 -5.65 -14.78
C GLY A 204 -6.12 -5.30 -13.39
N THR A 205 -5.34 -4.51 -12.66
CA THR A 205 -5.67 -4.13 -11.28
C THR A 205 -6.90 -3.23 -11.19
N LEU A 206 -6.97 -2.20 -12.02
CA LEU A 206 -8.10 -1.26 -11.99
C LEU A 206 -9.41 -1.96 -12.39
N VAL A 207 -9.37 -2.80 -13.43
CA VAL A 207 -10.51 -3.63 -13.85
C VAL A 207 -10.90 -4.64 -12.78
N SER A 208 -9.94 -5.32 -12.14
CA SER A 208 -10.21 -6.27 -11.05
C SER A 208 -10.81 -5.58 -9.81
N CYS A 209 -10.22 -4.45 -9.38
CA CYS A 209 -10.73 -3.65 -8.27
C CYS A 209 -12.16 -3.16 -8.58
N ILE A 210 -12.41 -2.66 -9.80
CA ILE A 210 -13.73 -2.12 -10.17
C ILE A 210 -14.77 -3.21 -10.39
N SER A 211 -14.39 -4.37 -10.93
CA SER A 211 -15.29 -5.52 -11.04
C SER A 211 -15.75 -5.98 -9.66
N ARG A 212 -14.83 -5.98 -8.68
CA ARG A 212 -15.13 -6.29 -7.28
C ARG A 212 -16.00 -5.23 -6.59
N ILE A 213 -15.76 -3.94 -6.86
CA ILE A 213 -16.65 -2.86 -6.42
C ILE A 213 -18.05 -3.05 -7.00
N LYS A 214 -18.15 -3.43 -8.27
CA LYS A 214 -19.42 -3.66 -8.98
C LYS A 214 -20.22 -4.80 -8.34
N ASP A 215 -19.54 -5.89 -7.98
CA ASP A 215 -20.15 -7.03 -7.29
C ASP A 215 -20.63 -6.65 -5.87
N GLU A 216 -19.89 -5.80 -5.15
CA GLU A 216 -20.26 -5.38 -3.79
C GLU A 216 -21.29 -4.26 -3.71
N LEU A 217 -21.48 -3.45 -4.76
CA LEU A 217 -22.30 -2.23 -4.70
C LEU A 217 -23.41 -2.16 -5.75
N HIS A 218 -23.60 -3.19 -6.57
CA HIS A 218 -24.57 -3.20 -7.67
C HIS A 218 -24.47 -1.97 -8.60
N LEU A 219 -23.27 -1.39 -8.74
CA LEU A 219 -23.07 -0.16 -9.50
C LEU A 219 -23.01 -0.45 -11.01
N ASN A 220 -23.81 0.28 -11.79
CA ASN A 220 -23.86 0.13 -13.24
C ASN A 220 -22.80 1.01 -13.93
N VAL A 221 -21.53 0.71 -13.70
CA VAL A 221 -20.41 1.39 -14.38
C VAL A 221 -20.06 0.62 -15.65
N GLN A 222 -20.24 1.23 -16.82
CA GLN A 222 -19.78 0.73 -18.11
C GLN A 222 -18.50 1.47 -18.52
N PHE A 223 -17.45 0.71 -18.84
CA PHE A 223 -16.28 1.26 -19.53
C PHE A 223 -16.50 1.20 -21.04
N PRO A 224 -15.90 2.12 -21.81
CA PRO A 224 -15.81 1.94 -23.25
C PRO A 224 -15.08 0.62 -23.53
N ASN A 225 -15.65 -0.20 -24.40
CA ASN A 225 -15.00 -1.43 -24.85
C ASN A 225 -13.65 -1.06 -25.49
N SER A 226 -12.59 -1.71 -25.00
CA SER A 226 -11.21 -1.60 -25.51
C SER A 226 -11.12 -1.86 -27.00
#